data_AF-A0A3M7J753-F1
#
_entry.id   AF-A0A3M7J753-F1
#
_cell.length_a   1.000
_cell.length_b   1.000
_cell.length_c   1.000
_cell.angle_alpha   90.00
_cell.angle_beta   90.00
_cell.angle_gamma   90.00
#
_symmetry.space_group_name_H-M   'P 1'
#
loop_
_entity.id
_entity.type
_entity.pdbx_description
1 polymer ?
#
loop_
_entity_poly.entity_id
_entity_poly.type
_entity_poly.pdbx_seq_one_letter_code
_entity_poly.pdbx_strand_id
1 'polypeptide(L)'
;MARHLSADDFFAQLASLIEKTQQKGHGSVYLTQKRLTFDTSNPSSANAPAQKVADDPLWDLHPANPLPLIVRATDGKSQSQDRKKNKEKVKLSTIVQPDDVEAFFGRYAEVCKQGMQSLKKRDRSKRKKDKKKKAAGGGEEKKA
;
A
#
# COMPACT_ATOMS: atom_id res chain seq x y z
N MET A 1 -15.89 15.46 7.81
CA MET A 1 -14.78 14.68 7.22
C MET A 1 -14.73 13.35 7.93
N ALA A 2 -14.49 12.24 7.23
CA ALA A 2 -14.51 10.91 7.85
C ALA A 2 -13.45 10.82 8.95
N ARG A 3 -13.89 10.50 10.18
CA ARG A 3 -13.05 10.10 11.30
C ARG A 3 -12.17 8.94 10.84
N HIS A 4 -10.88 8.98 11.15
CA HIS A 4 -9.95 7.90 10.80
C HIS A 4 -10.42 6.59 11.45
N LEU A 5 -10.39 5.51 10.67
CA LEU A 5 -10.73 4.18 11.12
C LEU A 5 -9.57 3.58 11.91
N SER A 6 -9.89 2.64 12.81
CA SER A 6 -8.88 1.75 13.38
C SER A 6 -8.21 0.92 12.27
N ALA A 7 -7.02 0.39 12.53
CA ALA A 7 -6.33 -0.45 11.55
C ALA A 7 -7.16 -1.69 11.18
N ASP A 8 -7.80 -2.33 12.17
CA ASP A 8 -8.61 -3.53 11.97
C ASP A 8 -9.86 -3.24 11.12
N ASP A 9 -10.59 -2.16 11.44
CA ASP A 9 -11.76 -1.74 10.64
C ASP A 9 -11.36 -1.33 9.22
N PHE A 10 -10.20 -0.70 9.07
CA PHE A 10 -9.66 -0.35 7.77
C PHE A 10 -9.40 -1.59 6.92
N PHE A 11 -8.78 -2.64 7.47
CA PHE A 11 -8.52 -3.88 6.75
C PHE A 11 -9.79 -4.66 6.43
N ALA A 12 -10.77 -4.71 7.34
CA ALA A 12 -12.07 -5.33 7.09
C ALA A 12 -12.79 -4.66 5.90
N GLN A 13 -12.82 -3.32 5.89
CA GLN A 13 -13.43 -2.57 4.78
C GLN A 13 -12.61 -2.65 3.49
N LEU A 14 -11.28 -2.70 3.58
CA LEU A 14 -10.40 -2.88 2.42
C LEU A 14 -10.60 -4.24 1.77
N ALA A 15 -10.70 -5.31 2.55
CA ALA A 15 -10.97 -6.66 2.04
C ALA A 15 -12.32 -6.70 1.31
N SER A 16 -13.38 -6.17 1.93
CA SER A 16 -14.70 -6.07 1.28
C SER A 16 -14.66 -5.23 0.00
N LEU A 17 -13.88 -4.14 -0.02
CA LEU A 17 -13.74 -3.32 -1.21
C LEU A 17 -13.06 -4.08 -2.36
N ILE A 18 -11.97 -4.78 -2.06
CA ILE A 18 -11.24 -5.60 -3.03
C ILE A 18 -12.15 -6.71 -3.58
N GLU A 19 -12.86 -7.42 -2.71
CA GLU A 19 -13.80 -8.47 -3.11
C GLU A 19 -14.90 -7.93 -4.04
N LYS A 20 -15.52 -6.80 -3.70
CA LYS A 20 -16.52 -6.14 -4.56
C LYS A 20 -15.95 -5.76 -5.92
N THR A 21 -14.70 -5.29 -5.98
CA THR A 21 -14.04 -5.00 -7.26
C THR A 21 -13.72 -6.25 -8.06
N GLN A 22 -13.35 -7.35 -7.38
CA GLN A 22 -13.14 -8.64 -8.02
C GLN A 22 -14.42 -9.23 -8.60
N GLN A 23 -15.51 -9.26 -7.83
CA GLN A 23 -16.81 -9.77 -8.26
C GLN A 23 -17.35 -9.02 -9.49
N LYS A 24 -17.06 -7.72 -9.59
CA LYS A 24 -17.39 -6.91 -10.77
C LYS A 24 -16.54 -7.21 -11.99
N GLY A 25 -15.37 -7.84 -11.83
CA GLY A 25 -14.43 -8.15 -12.91
C GLY A 25 -13.69 -6.94 -13.51
N HIS A 26 -14.03 -5.72 -13.09
CA HIS A 26 -13.42 -4.47 -13.54
C HIS A 26 -13.46 -3.43 -12.42
N GLY A 27 -12.45 -2.55 -12.39
CA GLY A 27 -12.30 -1.49 -11.40
C GLY A 27 -10.89 -1.45 -10.81
N SER A 28 -10.58 -0.33 -10.16
CA SER A 28 -9.29 -0.11 -9.53
C SER A 28 -9.49 0.33 -8.08
N VAL A 29 -8.74 -0.29 -7.17
CA VAL A 29 -8.61 0.18 -5.80
C VAL A 29 -7.33 0.97 -5.70
N TYR A 30 -7.44 2.24 -5.33
CA TYR A 30 -6.30 3.13 -5.16
C TYR A 30 -5.95 3.21 -3.68
N LEU A 31 -4.69 2.92 -3.36
CA LEU A 31 -4.12 3.13 -2.04
C LEU A 31 -3.08 4.26 -2.12
N THR A 32 -3.19 5.23 -1.22
CA THR A 32 -2.26 6.35 -1.12
C THR A 32 -1.70 6.44 0.28
N GLN A 33 -0.39 6.65 0.39
CA GLN A 33 0.33 6.82 1.64
C GLN A 33 0.97 8.20 1.62
N LYS A 34 0.77 8.98 2.68
CA LYS A 34 1.45 10.25 2.88
C LYS A 34 1.95 10.34 4.32
N ARG A 35 3.10 10.98 4.51
CA ARG A 35 3.56 11.36 5.85
C ARG A 35 2.58 12.38 6.43
N LEU A 36 2.08 12.13 7.63
CA LEU A 36 1.20 13.05 8.33
C LEU A 36 2.08 14.06 9.06
N THR A 37 2.27 15.23 8.45
CA THR A 37 3.15 16.30 8.96
C THR A 37 2.40 17.35 9.78
N PHE A 38 1.08 17.24 9.89
CA PHE A 38 0.23 18.14 10.67
C PHE A 38 -0.63 17.30 11.62
N ASP A 39 -0.56 17.60 12.91
CA ASP A 39 -1.41 16.96 13.91
C ASP A 39 -2.84 17.54 13.80
N THR A 40 -3.79 16.68 13.43
CA THR A 40 -5.22 17.05 13.35
C THR A 40 -5.94 17.01 14.70
N SER A 41 -5.31 16.46 15.74
CA SER A 41 -5.88 16.32 17.09
C SER A 41 -5.47 17.46 18.03
N ASN A 42 -4.29 18.04 17.82
CA ASN A 42 -3.84 19.23 18.52
C ASN A 42 -3.15 20.20 17.53
N PRO A 43 -3.84 21.22 16.99
CA PRO A 43 -3.26 22.18 16.06
C PRO A 43 -2.08 22.96 16.67
N SER A 44 -1.94 22.93 17.99
CA SER A 44 -0.84 23.53 18.77
C SER A 44 0.47 22.74 18.68
N SER A 45 0.40 21.40 18.57
CA SER A 45 1.58 20.52 18.45
C SER A 45 1.92 20.20 17.00
N ALA A 46 0.99 20.47 16.07
CA ALA A 46 1.15 20.34 14.62
C ALA A 46 2.19 21.29 14.01
N ASN A 47 2.59 22.33 14.75
CA ASN A 47 3.43 23.43 14.30
C ASN A 47 4.78 23.47 15.03
N ALA A 48 5.37 22.33 15.38
CA ALA A 48 6.82 22.28 15.39
C ALA A 48 7.25 21.98 13.94
N PRO A 49 7.39 23.00 13.05
CA PRO A 49 8.15 22.74 11.85
C PRO A 49 9.49 22.18 12.33
N ALA A 50 10.02 21.15 11.67
CA ALA A 50 11.47 21.01 11.68
C ALA A 50 11.97 22.43 11.35
N GLN A 51 12.66 23.10 12.29
CA GLN A 51 13.00 24.50 12.11
C GLN A 51 13.68 24.57 10.76
N LYS A 52 13.22 25.42 9.84
CA LYS A 52 13.81 25.54 8.52
C LYS A 52 15.27 25.91 8.74
N VAL A 53 16.16 24.91 8.69
CA VAL A 53 17.57 25.10 8.96
C VAL A 53 18.12 25.74 7.70
N ALA A 54 18.60 26.99 7.81
CA ALA A 54 19.05 27.75 6.65
C ALA A 54 20.18 27.05 5.88
N ASP A 55 20.97 26.22 6.58
CA ASP A 55 22.09 25.46 6.04
C ASP A 55 21.74 24.05 5.51
N ASP A 56 20.51 23.56 5.71
CA ASP A 56 20.11 22.23 5.22
C ASP A 56 18.99 22.35 4.16
N PRO A 57 19.29 22.21 2.87
CA PRO A 57 18.28 22.25 1.81
C PRO A 57 17.29 21.08 1.87
N LEU A 58 17.58 20.03 2.65
CA LEU A 58 16.74 18.83 2.85
C LEU A 58 16.20 18.72 4.28
N TRP A 59 16.12 19.84 5.02
CA TRP A 59 15.65 19.89 6.42
C TRP A 59 14.30 19.19 6.66
N ASP A 60 13.44 19.06 5.64
CA ASP A 60 12.14 18.37 5.73
C ASP A 60 12.24 16.84 5.79
N LEU A 61 13.37 16.25 5.36
CA LEU A 61 13.67 14.83 5.46
C LEU A 61 14.17 14.43 6.85
N HIS A 62 14.47 15.40 7.73
CA HIS A 62 15.11 15.21 9.04
C HIS A 62 14.19 15.66 10.19
N PRO A 63 12.99 15.08 10.37
CA PRO A 63 12.13 15.45 11.48
C PRO A 63 12.73 14.97 12.81
N ALA A 64 12.61 15.78 13.86
CA ALA A 64 13.14 15.46 15.19
C ALA A 64 12.49 14.20 15.82
N ASN A 65 11.24 13.90 15.45
CA ASN A 65 10.51 12.72 15.88
C ASN A 65 9.98 11.95 14.66
N PRO A 66 9.88 10.61 14.74
CA PRO A 66 9.32 9.82 13.66
C PRO A 66 7.85 10.19 13.46
N LEU A 67 7.47 10.46 12.21
CA LEU A 67 6.14 10.96 11.86
C LEU A 67 5.19 9.82 11.45
N PRO A 68 3.94 9.83 11.91
CA PRO A 68 2.97 8.83 11.50
C PRO A 68 2.61 8.95 10.02
N LEU A 69 2.05 7.88 9.47
CA LEU A 69 1.58 7.81 8.09
C LEU A 69 0.06 7.88 8.04
N ILE A 70 -0.48 8.65 7.09
CA ILE A 70 -1.89 8.55 6.73
C ILE A 70 -2.03 7.68 5.48
N VAL A 71 -2.77 6.58 5.62
CA VAL A 71 -3.07 5.65 4.53
C VAL A 71 -4.54 5.80 4.14
N ARG A 72 -4.80 5.97 2.84
CA ARG A 72 -6.16 6.13 2.30
C ARG A 72 -6.42 5.14 1.18
N ALA A 73 -7.59 4.52 1.18
CA ALA A 73 -8.06 3.63 0.12
C ALA A 73 -9.36 4.14 -0.51
N THR A 74 -9.49 4.04 -1.83
CA THR A 74 -10.70 4.46 -2.56
C THR A 74 -10.95 3.59 -3.79
N ASP A 75 -12.21 3.52 -4.22
CA ASP A 75 -12.68 2.81 -5.42
C ASP A 75 -12.51 3.60 -6.72
N GLY A 76 -11.80 4.74 -6.69
CA GLY A 76 -11.54 5.61 -7.84
C GLY A 76 -12.74 6.45 -8.29
N LYS A 77 -13.97 6.12 -7.88
CA LYS A 77 -15.20 6.87 -8.20
C LYS A 77 -15.21 8.28 -7.61
N SER A 78 -14.38 8.52 -6.61
CA SER A 78 -14.21 9.84 -6.02
C SER A 78 -13.46 10.82 -6.92
N GLN A 79 -12.76 10.34 -7.96
CA GLN A 79 -11.96 11.14 -8.88
C GLN A 79 -12.48 11.11 -10.33
N SER A 80 -13.55 10.36 -10.65
CA SER A 80 -14.11 10.29 -12.00
C SER A 80 -14.78 11.60 -12.42
N GLN A 81 -15.13 11.80 -13.71
CA GLN A 81 -15.92 12.98 -14.13
C GLN A 81 -17.30 13.01 -13.45
N ASP A 82 -17.83 11.85 -13.06
CA ASP A 82 -19.14 11.68 -12.41
C ASP A 82 -19.12 11.79 -10.86
N ARG A 83 -18.15 12.49 -10.25
CA ARG A 83 -18.03 12.59 -8.75
C ARG A 83 -19.31 13.07 -8.06
N LYS A 84 -20.12 13.89 -8.76
CA LYS A 84 -21.37 14.47 -8.26
C LYS A 84 -22.52 13.45 -8.26
N LYS A 85 -22.46 12.46 -9.15
CA LYS A 85 -23.44 11.35 -9.26
C LYS A 85 -23.07 10.18 -8.35
N ASN A 86 -21.77 9.93 -8.13
CA ASN A 86 -21.28 8.90 -7.22
C ASN A 86 -21.34 9.35 -5.75
N LYS A 87 -22.55 9.35 -5.18
CA LYS A 87 -22.78 9.58 -3.74
C LYS A 87 -22.22 8.43 -2.89
N GLU A 88 -22.26 7.20 -3.41
CA GLU A 88 -21.78 5.97 -2.75
C GLU A 88 -20.27 5.69 -2.93
N LYS A 89 -19.46 6.73 -3.11
CA LYS A 89 -18.01 6.56 -3.27
C LYS A 89 -17.36 6.11 -1.97
N VAL A 90 -16.47 5.12 -2.05
CA VAL A 90 -15.77 4.60 -0.88
C VAL A 90 -14.48 5.40 -0.67
N LYS A 91 -14.31 5.92 0.55
CA LYS A 91 -13.08 6.59 1.02
C LYS A 91 -12.75 6.11 2.42
N LEU A 92 -11.76 5.25 2.53
CA LEU A 92 -11.23 4.75 3.78
C LEU A 92 -9.99 5.55 4.15
N SER A 93 -9.77 5.78 5.43
CA SER A 93 -8.51 6.35 5.91
C SER A 93 -8.17 5.86 7.31
N THR A 94 -6.90 5.58 7.55
CA THR A 94 -6.36 5.21 8.86
C THR A 94 -5.04 5.93 9.09
N ILE A 95 -4.66 6.09 10.36
CA ILE A 95 -3.36 6.64 10.77
C ILE A 95 -2.53 5.47 11.30
N VAL A 96 -1.31 5.34 10.80
CA VAL A 96 -0.36 4.29 11.18
C VAL A 96 0.79 4.95 11.92
N GLN A 97 1.04 4.50 13.15
CA GLN A 97 2.17 4.98 13.95
C GLN A 97 3.49 4.43 13.39
N PRO A 98 4.61 5.13 13.57
CA PRO A 98 5.92 4.69 13.07
C PRO A 98 6.31 3.28 13.52
N ASP A 99 5.98 2.93 14.77
CA ASP A 99 6.31 1.63 15.37
C ASP A 99 5.51 0.47 14.75
N ASP A 100 4.31 0.76 14.24
CA ASP A 100 3.37 -0.24 13.70
C ASP A 100 3.47 -0.39 12.18
N VAL A 101 4.39 0.33 11.50
CA VAL A 101 4.46 0.36 10.02
C VAL A 101 4.71 -1.02 9.44
N GLU A 102 5.66 -1.77 10.01
CA GLU A 102 6.00 -3.11 9.52
C GLU A 102 4.82 -4.09 9.69
N ALA A 103 4.20 -4.09 10.89
CA ALA A 103 3.02 -4.91 11.17
C ALA A 103 1.84 -4.57 10.25
N PHE A 104 1.61 -3.27 10.00
CA PHE A 104 0.55 -2.79 9.12
C PHE A 104 0.76 -3.28 7.68
N PHE A 105 1.96 -3.12 7.11
CA PHE A 105 2.23 -3.55 5.74
C PHE A 105 2.33 -5.08 5.60
N GLY A 106 2.68 -5.79 6.66
CA GLY A 106 2.56 -7.25 6.75
C GLY A 106 1.11 -7.71 6.55
N ARG A 107 0.18 -7.17 7.35
CA ARG A 107 -1.26 -7.47 7.22
C ARG A 107 -1.83 -7.03 5.87
N TYR A 108 -1.43 -5.84 5.39
CA TYR A 108 -1.82 -5.37 4.06
C TYR A 108 -1.41 -6.36 2.95
N ALA A 109 -0.19 -6.89 3.01
CA ALA A 109 0.29 -7.86 2.03
C ALA A 109 -0.54 -9.15 2.05
N GLU A 110 -0.97 -9.61 3.22
CA GLU A 110 -1.86 -10.78 3.34
C GLU A 110 -3.23 -10.52 2.72
N VAL A 111 -3.85 -9.37 3.02
CA VAL A 111 -5.12 -8.95 2.41
C VAL A 111 -5.00 -8.86 0.88
N CYS A 112 -3.90 -8.30 0.36
CA CYS A 112 -3.67 -8.26 -1.09
C CYS A 112 -3.46 -9.64 -1.69
N LYS A 113 -2.71 -10.54 -1.04
CA LYS A 113 -2.51 -11.91 -1.54
C LYS A 113 -3.84 -12.67 -1.63
N GLN A 114 -4.67 -12.56 -0.60
CA GLN A 114 -5.99 -13.19 -0.56
C GLN A 114 -6.97 -12.53 -1.55
N GLY A 115 -6.91 -11.21 -1.68
CA GLY A 115 -7.81 -10.41 -2.50
C GLY A 115 -7.35 -10.16 -3.95
N MET A 116 -6.20 -10.67 -4.42
CA MET A 116 -5.71 -10.47 -5.81
C MET A 116 -5.39 -11.80 -6.51
N GLN A 117 -6.20 -12.83 -6.26
CA GLN A 117 -6.01 -14.17 -6.82
C GLN A 117 -6.31 -14.30 -8.32
N SER A 118 -7.06 -13.35 -8.90
CA SER A 118 -7.48 -13.39 -10.31
C SER A 118 -6.38 -12.99 -11.31
N LEU A 119 -5.18 -12.63 -10.82
CA LEU A 119 -4.05 -12.28 -11.67
C LEU A 119 -3.52 -13.51 -12.42
N LYS A 120 -3.19 -13.31 -13.71
CA LYS A 120 -2.55 -14.35 -14.52
C LYS A 120 -1.27 -14.84 -13.85
N LYS A 121 -1.17 -16.15 -13.65
CA LYS A 121 0.03 -16.78 -13.09
C LYS A 121 1.25 -16.48 -13.97
N ARG A 122 2.37 -16.16 -13.33
CA ARG A 122 3.66 -15.92 -14.00
C ARG A 122 4.00 -17.11 -14.90
N ASP A 123 4.27 -16.85 -16.18
CA ASP A 123 4.75 -17.87 -17.09
C ASP A 123 6.15 -18.34 -16.65
N ARG A 124 6.28 -19.64 -16.37
CA ARG A 124 7.54 -20.30 -15.97
C ARG A 124 8.10 -21.20 -17.06
N SER A 125 7.53 -21.18 -18.27
CA SER A 125 7.91 -22.05 -19.40
C SER A 125 9.41 -21.95 -19.73
N LYS A 126 9.95 -20.73 -19.83
CA LYS A 126 11.37 -20.47 -20.11
C LYS A 126 12.29 -21.01 -19.01
N ARG A 127 11.97 -20.72 -17.74
CA ARG A 127 12.74 -21.22 -16.57
C ARG A 127 12.74 -22.75 -16.45
N LYS A 128 11.64 -23.43 -16.81
CA LYS A 128 11.58 -24.89 -16.85
C LYS A 128 12.47 -25.46 -17.96
N LYS A 129 12.53 -24.81 -19.14
CA LYS A 129 13.39 -25.21 -20.25
C LYS A 129 14.87 -25.08 -19.90
N ASP A 130 15.25 -24.00 -19.22
CA ASP A 130 16.63 -23.76 -18.80
C ASP A 130 17.08 -24.74 -17.71
N LYS A 131 16.18 -25.10 -16.77
CA LYS A 131 16.46 -26.11 -15.75
C LYS A 131 16.60 -27.52 -16.35
N LYS A 132 15.80 -27.85 -17.38
CA LYS A 132 15.91 -29.13 -18.11
C LYS A 132 17.20 -29.20 -18.94
N LYS A 133 17.64 -28.09 -19.55
CA LYS A 133 18.93 -28.01 -20.25
C LYS A 133 20.13 -28.14 -19.31
N LYS A 134 20.10 -27.49 -18.14
CA LYS A 134 21.16 -27.64 -17.11
C LYS A 134 21.22 -29.04 -16.51
N ALA A 135 20.07 -29.72 -16.34
CA ALA A 135 20.05 -31.09 -15.85
C ALA A 135 20.50 -32.13 -16.90
N ALA A 136 20.35 -31.83 -18.19
CA ALA A 136 20.78 -32.71 -19.29
C ALA A 136 22.24 -32.51 -19.74
N GLY A 137 22.92 -31.45 -19.28
CA GLY A 137 24.30 -31.12 -19.67
C GLY A 137 25.36 -31.33 -18.58
N GLY A 138 25.04 -32.07 -17.51
CA GLY A 138 25.93 -32.26 -16.34
C GLY A 138 26.50 -33.68 -16.19
N GLY A 139 26.60 -34.45 -17.27
CA GLY A 139 26.94 -35.88 -17.22
C GLY A 139 28.03 -36.33 -18.20
N GLU A 140 29.19 -35.66 -18.24
CA GLU A 140 30.50 -36.12 -18.75
C GLU A 140 31.42 -34.90 -18.56
N GLU A 141 32.47 -34.87 -17.73
CA GLU A 141 33.67 -35.70 -17.70
C GLU A 141 34.20 -35.87 -16.27
N LYS A 142 34.39 -37.13 -15.85
CA LYS A 142 35.38 -37.54 -14.86
C LYS A 142 35.96 -38.87 -15.34
N LYS A 143 37.11 -38.86 -16.01
CA LYS A 143 38.14 -39.92 -15.86
C LYS A 143 39.42 -39.61 -16.64
N ALA A 144 40.52 -39.86 -15.92
CA ALA A 144 41.91 -40.08 -16.34
C ALA A 144 42.71 -38.85 -16.78
#